data_AF-A0A2S8FNJ5-F1
#
_entry.id   AF-A0A2S8FNJ5-F1
#
_cell.length_a   1.000
_cell.length_b   1.000
_cell.length_c   1.000
_cell.angle_alpha   90.00
_cell.angle_beta   90.00
_cell.angle_gamma   90.00
#
_symmetry.space_group_name_H-M   'P 1'
#
loop_
_entity.id
_entity.type
_entity.pdbx_description
1 polymer ?
#
loop_
_entity_poly.entity_id
_entity_poly.type
_entity_poly.pdbx_seq_one_letter_code
_entity_poly.pdbx_strand_id
1 'polypeptide(L)'
;MDRNPPFPQPSILHQASAVLVIVACLALTAICVVGLTSADPHDSVCAMILCPWPALLAGLQYWGAFRYGKISTAWVFVGLALFSCLLFLAGIQLLSVVVPSRNGYAGALNFSAVLIATLLISSGVTISNWSWFLELKQAEDLGLTPPRRVGISLKDLMLSVLAVSVVVGVFSFFYRETPTPNFGRVNNAADAPMSLPAGSRQIVYWKGANETVFQCQANEQAFLEWFDAGVGSFEARSAELPLQPITSRTSLERLTHVFEKDYLYERYSSTAGWNYRWRMEDRSLTITYDRTTQQVFCRSTSR
;
A
#
# COMPACT_ATOMS: atom_id res chain seq x y z
N MET A 1 0.08 -59.80 -18.67
CA MET A 1 -0.43 -59.13 -17.45
C MET A 1 -0.22 -57.64 -17.66
N ASP A 2 -1.24 -56.95 -18.17
CA ASP A 2 -1.16 -55.50 -18.35
C ASP A 2 -1.34 -54.85 -16.99
N ARG A 3 -0.24 -54.35 -16.42
CA ARG A 3 -0.29 -53.49 -15.25
C ARG A 3 -0.77 -52.13 -15.73
N ASN A 4 -1.99 -51.76 -15.35
CA ASN A 4 -2.46 -50.39 -15.57
C ASN A 4 -1.42 -49.40 -15.00
N PRO A 5 -1.10 -48.32 -15.74
CA PRO A 5 -0.14 -47.33 -15.28
C PRO A 5 -0.64 -46.69 -13.97
N PRO A 6 0.28 -46.31 -13.05
CA PRO A 6 -0.11 -45.61 -11.83
C PRO A 6 -0.71 -44.23 -12.17
N PHE A 7 -1.64 -43.75 -11.32
CA PHE A 7 -2.17 -42.39 -11.44
C PHE A 7 -1.02 -41.36 -11.32
N PRO A 8 -0.98 -40.31 -12.16
CA PRO A 8 0.12 -39.35 -12.16
C PRO A 8 0.25 -38.66 -10.80
N GLN A 9 1.48 -38.39 -10.39
CA GLN A 9 1.77 -37.64 -9.18
C GLN A 9 2.34 -36.26 -9.52
N PRO A 10 1.96 -35.22 -8.77
CA PRO A 10 2.46 -33.89 -9.04
C PRO A 10 3.97 -33.86 -8.80
N SER A 11 4.70 -33.27 -9.73
CA SER A 11 6.14 -33.05 -9.58
C SER A 11 6.45 -32.21 -8.34
N ILE A 12 7.65 -32.39 -7.76
CA ILE A 12 8.10 -31.59 -6.59
C ILE A 12 8.05 -30.09 -6.90
N LEU A 13 8.39 -29.70 -8.14
CA LEU A 13 8.32 -28.32 -8.60
C LEU A 13 6.87 -27.79 -8.56
N HIS A 14 5.90 -28.59 -9.02
CA HIS A 14 4.48 -28.21 -8.97
C HIS A 14 3.96 -28.12 -7.52
N GLN A 15 4.39 -29.03 -6.64
CA GLN A 15 4.04 -28.96 -5.23
C GLN A 15 4.59 -27.69 -4.57
N ALA A 16 5.85 -27.33 -4.86
CA ALA A 16 6.46 -26.10 -4.36
C ALA A 16 5.76 -24.84 -4.90
N SER A 17 5.41 -24.82 -6.20
CA SER A 17 4.65 -23.70 -6.79
C SER A 17 3.25 -23.59 -6.19
N ALA A 18 2.58 -24.72 -5.92
CA ALA A 18 1.28 -24.74 -5.25
C ALA A 18 1.35 -24.16 -3.83
N VAL A 19 2.36 -24.53 -3.05
CA VAL A 19 2.57 -23.97 -1.70
C VAL A 19 2.83 -22.46 -1.78
N LEU A 20 3.67 -22.02 -2.72
CA LEU A 20 3.94 -20.60 -2.92
C LEU A 20 2.67 -19.81 -3.24
N VAL A 21 1.82 -20.31 -4.14
CA VAL A 21 0.53 -19.69 -4.48
C VAL A 21 -0.39 -19.61 -3.28
N ILE A 22 -0.51 -20.70 -2.51
CA ILE A 22 -1.35 -20.74 -1.31
C ILE A 22 -0.88 -19.67 -0.31
N VAL A 23 0.43 -19.61 -0.01
CA VAL A 23 0.99 -18.62 0.92
C VAL A 23 0.77 -17.19 0.41
N ALA A 24 1.02 -16.93 -0.86
CA ALA A 24 0.81 -15.61 -1.46
C ALA A 24 -0.68 -15.19 -1.42
N CYS A 25 -1.59 -16.12 -1.72
CA CYS A 25 -3.02 -15.86 -1.66
C CYS A 25 -3.50 -15.59 -0.23
N LEU A 26 -3.02 -16.35 0.76
CA LEU A 26 -3.35 -16.12 2.17
C LEU A 26 -2.79 -14.78 2.66
N ALA A 27 -1.59 -14.40 2.22
CA ALA A 27 -1.01 -13.08 2.51
C ALA A 27 -1.89 -11.95 1.94
N LEU A 28 -2.33 -12.07 0.70
CA LEU A 28 -3.25 -11.11 0.08
C LEU A 28 -4.60 -11.06 0.81
N THR A 29 -5.16 -12.20 1.20
CA THR A 29 -6.38 -12.24 2.04
C THR A 29 -6.17 -11.49 3.35
N ALA A 30 -5.04 -11.68 4.04
CA ALA A 30 -4.74 -10.96 5.27
C ALA A 30 -4.62 -9.44 5.05
N ILE A 31 -3.96 -9.01 3.97
CA ILE A 31 -3.88 -7.59 3.60
C ILE A 31 -5.29 -7.03 3.36
N CYS A 32 -6.15 -7.75 2.64
CA CYS A 32 -7.54 -7.32 2.44
C CYS A 32 -8.30 -7.26 3.76
N VAL A 33 -8.17 -8.24 4.65
CA VAL A 33 -8.82 -8.23 5.97
C VAL A 33 -8.40 -7.02 6.79
N VAL A 34 -7.12 -6.64 6.73
CA VAL A 34 -6.63 -5.40 7.34
C VAL A 34 -7.24 -4.16 6.66
N GLY A 35 -7.31 -4.15 5.33
CA GLY A 35 -7.97 -3.08 4.56
C GLY A 35 -9.45 -2.88 4.91
N LEU A 36 -10.17 -3.94 5.34
CA LEU A 36 -11.54 -3.83 5.84
C LEU A 36 -11.65 -3.01 7.14
N THR A 37 -10.53 -2.78 7.83
CA THR A 37 -10.46 -1.94 9.03
C THR A 37 -9.95 -0.53 8.73
N SER A 38 -9.71 -0.20 7.45
CA SER A 38 -9.32 1.16 7.03
C SER A 38 -10.42 2.17 7.39
N ALA A 39 -10.01 3.36 7.81
CA ALA A 39 -10.94 4.46 8.04
C ALA A 39 -11.55 4.99 6.74
N ASP A 40 -10.88 4.77 5.60
CA ASP A 40 -11.38 5.14 4.28
C ASP A 40 -12.43 4.11 3.79
N PRO A 41 -13.67 4.54 3.48
CA PRO A 41 -14.69 3.66 2.92
C PRO A 41 -14.29 3.08 1.56
N HIS A 42 -13.49 3.78 0.75
CA HIS A 42 -13.06 3.29 -0.55
C HIS A 42 -12.13 2.09 -0.41
N ASP A 43 -11.14 2.17 0.49
CA ASP A 43 -10.24 1.07 0.82
C ASP A 43 -11.01 -0.14 1.34
N SER A 44 -11.97 0.10 2.23
CA SER A 44 -12.80 -0.96 2.82
C SER A 44 -13.67 -1.67 1.76
N VAL A 45 -14.26 -0.91 0.82
CA VAL A 45 -15.06 -1.48 -0.28
C VAL A 45 -14.17 -2.27 -1.24
N CYS A 46 -13.01 -1.74 -1.62
CA CYS A 46 -12.02 -2.44 -2.44
C CYS A 46 -11.56 -3.75 -1.77
N ALA A 47 -11.24 -3.69 -0.49
CA ALA A 47 -10.87 -4.86 0.30
C ALA A 47 -12.00 -5.90 0.36
N MET A 48 -13.26 -5.49 0.52
CA MET A 48 -14.41 -6.38 0.54
C MET A 48 -14.62 -7.11 -0.79
N ILE A 49 -14.41 -6.42 -1.92
CA ILE A 49 -14.53 -7.00 -3.25
C ILE A 49 -13.36 -7.96 -3.54
N LEU A 50 -12.14 -7.58 -3.14
CA LEU A 50 -10.93 -8.35 -3.44
C LEU A 50 -10.72 -9.54 -2.51
N CYS A 51 -11.08 -9.45 -1.22
CA CYS A 51 -10.78 -10.48 -0.21
C CYS A 51 -11.22 -11.91 -0.56
N PRO A 52 -12.43 -12.15 -1.13
CA PRO A 52 -12.88 -13.50 -1.44
C PRO A 52 -12.01 -14.22 -2.49
N TRP A 53 -11.41 -13.45 -3.41
CA TRP A 53 -10.74 -14.00 -4.58
C TRP A 53 -9.44 -14.75 -4.23
N PRO A 54 -8.47 -14.17 -3.49
CA PRO A 54 -7.28 -14.91 -3.06
C PRO A 54 -7.64 -16.09 -2.15
N ALA A 55 -8.62 -15.94 -1.26
CA ALA A 55 -9.03 -17.04 -0.37
C ALA A 55 -9.57 -18.24 -1.18
N LEU A 56 -10.41 -17.98 -2.18
CA LEU A 56 -10.91 -18.99 -3.09
C LEU A 56 -9.79 -19.64 -3.89
N LEU A 57 -8.85 -18.85 -4.44
CA LEU A 57 -7.70 -19.36 -5.18
C LEU A 57 -6.79 -20.24 -4.32
N ALA A 58 -6.55 -19.91 -3.05
CA ALA A 58 -5.80 -20.75 -2.14
C ALA A 58 -6.48 -22.12 -1.94
N GLY A 59 -7.81 -22.12 -1.75
CA GLY A 59 -8.59 -23.35 -1.63
C GLY A 59 -8.56 -24.20 -2.91
N LEU A 60 -8.74 -23.57 -4.07
CA LEU A 60 -8.69 -24.23 -5.37
C LEU A 60 -7.29 -24.77 -5.70
N GLN A 61 -6.22 -24.05 -5.35
CA GLN A 61 -4.85 -24.53 -5.52
C GLN A 61 -4.59 -25.76 -4.65
N TYR A 62 -5.03 -25.75 -3.39
CA TYR A 62 -4.90 -26.91 -2.51
C TYR A 62 -5.65 -28.12 -3.09
N TRP A 63 -6.88 -27.91 -3.57
CA TRP A 63 -7.68 -28.96 -4.17
C TRP A 63 -7.08 -29.50 -5.49
N GLY A 64 -6.60 -28.62 -6.37
CA GLY A 64 -6.00 -29.00 -7.64
C GLY A 64 -4.70 -29.78 -7.46
N ALA A 65 -3.80 -29.28 -6.61
CA ALA A 65 -2.47 -29.85 -6.43
C ALA A 65 -2.44 -31.11 -5.55
N PHE A 66 -3.19 -31.13 -4.43
CA PHE A 66 -3.08 -32.20 -3.42
C PHE A 66 -4.28 -33.14 -3.37
N ARG A 67 -5.41 -32.75 -3.97
CA ARG A 67 -6.62 -33.58 -4.07
C ARG A 67 -6.97 -33.96 -5.51
N TYR A 68 -6.08 -33.69 -6.46
CA TYR A 68 -6.21 -34.09 -7.87
C TYR A 68 -7.48 -33.54 -8.54
N GLY A 69 -7.96 -32.38 -8.11
CA GLY A 69 -9.16 -31.76 -8.65
C GLY A 69 -8.93 -31.09 -10.00
N LYS A 70 -9.19 -31.80 -11.12
CA LYS A 70 -9.02 -31.29 -12.50
C LYS A 70 -9.67 -29.91 -12.71
N ILE A 71 -10.94 -29.76 -12.32
CA ILE A 71 -11.69 -28.52 -12.48
C ILE A 71 -11.07 -27.40 -11.65
N SER A 72 -10.63 -27.70 -10.42
CA SER A 72 -9.94 -26.74 -9.55
C SER A 72 -8.65 -26.24 -10.19
N THR A 73 -7.82 -27.12 -10.75
CA THR A 73 -6.57 -26.74 -11.44
C THR A 73 -6.84 -25.81 -12.63
N ALA A 74 -7.90 -26.07 -13.40
CA ALA A 74 -8.31 -25.19 -14.51
C ALA A 74 -8.72 -23.79 -14.02
N TRP A 75 -9.52 -23.71 -12.95
CA TRP A 75 -9.90 -22.42 -12.36
C TRP A 75 -8.72 -21.65 -11.78
N VAL A 76 -7.75 -22.34 -11.17
CA VAL A 76 -6.53 -21.67 -10.69
C VAL A 76 -5.73 -21.13 -11.86
N PHE A 77 -5.56 -21.89 -12.94
CA PHE A 77 -4.90 -21.39 -14.15
C PHE A 77 -5.55 -20.09 -14.67
N VAL A 78 -6.88 -20.09 -14.85
CA VAL A 78 -7.62 -18.90 -15.30
C VAL A 78 -7.47 -17.76 -14.30
N GLY A 79 -7.63 -18.05 -13.01
CA GLY A 79 -7.60 -17.04 -11.97
C GLY A 79 -6.22 -16.41 -11.77
N LEU A 80 -5.15 -17.20 -11.87
CA LEU A 80 -3.78 -16.70 -11.85
C LEU A 80 -3.48 -15.86 -13.08
N ALA A 81 -3.88 -16.29 -14.28
CA ALA A 81 -3.68 -15.51 -15.50
C ALA A 81 -4.38 -14.14 -15.44
N LEU A 82 -5.63 -14.11 -14.96
CA LEU A 82 -6.36 -12.87 -14.72
C LEU A 82 -5.66 -12.00 -13.66
N PHE A 83 -5.20 -12.61 -12.57
CA PHE A 83 -4.47 -11.89 -11.52
C PHE A 83 -3.14 -11.31 -12.02
N SER A 84 -2.36 -12.04 -12.82
CA SER A 84 -1.15 -11.53 -13.47
C SER A 84 -1.45 -10.35 -14.37
N CYS A 85 -2.55 -10.40 -15.13
CA CYS A 85 -2.98 -9.32 -16.00
C CYS A 85 -3.33 -8.06 -15.19
N LEU A 86 -4.09 -8.21 -14.11
CA LEU A 86 -4.44 -7.10 -13.21
C LEU A 86 -3.19 -6.51 -12.54
N LEU A 87 -2.26 -7.34 -12.05
CA LEU A 87 -1.00 -6.87 -11.49
C LEU A 87 -0.16 -6.12 -12.52
N PHE A 88 -0.15 -6.58 -13.78
CA PHE A 88 0.55 -5.89 -14.86
C PHE A 88 -0.04 -4.49 -15.11
N LEU A 89 -1.36 -4.39 -15.24
CA LEU A 89 -2.06 -3.12 -15.45
C LEU A 89 -1.85 -2.17 -14.27
N ALA A 90 -1.98 -2.67 -13.03
CA ALA A 90 -1.71 -1.89 -11.83
C ALA A 90 -0.24 -1.45 -11.76
N GLY A 91 0.70 -2.31 -12.16
CA GLY A 91 2.12 -2.00 -12.23
C GLY A 91 2.43 -0.89 -13.23
N ILE A 92 1.83 -0.92 -14.43
CA ILE A 92 1.97 0.15 -15.42
C ILE A 92 1.44 1.47 -14.86
N GLN A 93 0.26 1.44 -14.23
CA GLN A 93 -0.33 2.63 -13.64
C GLN A 93 0.53 3.21 -12.51
N LEU A 94 1.13 2.36 -11.66
CA LEU A 94 2.02 2.83 -10.60
C LEU A 94 3.33 3.40 -11.17
N LEU A 95 3.86 2.80 -12.23
CA LEU A 95 5.07 3.29 -12.91
C LEU A 95 4.87 4.69 -13.48
N SER A 96 3.70 5.00 -14.04
CA SER A 96 3.39 6.33 -14.57
C SER A 96 3.39 7.43 -13.50
N VAL A 97 3.13 7.07 -12.24
CA VAL A 97 3.18 7.96 -11.08
C VAL A 97 4.59 8.09 -10.50
N VAL A 98 5.39 7.01 -10.51
CA VAL A 98 6.74 7.00 -9.91
C VAL A 98 7.78 7.72 -10.77
N VAL A 99 7.68 7.60 -12.10
CA VAL A 99 8.67 8.16 -13.05
C VAL A 99 8.83 9.68 -12.95
N PRO A 100 7.77 10.50 -12.79
CA PRO A 100 7.90 11.96 -12.64
C PRO A 100 8.54 12.44 -11.34
N SER A 101 8.80 11.56 -10.36
CA SER A 101 9.35 11.97 -9.06
C SER A 101 10.85 12.33 -9.14
N ARG A 102 11.33 13.17 -8.22
CA ARG A 102 12.71 13.72 -8.24
C ARG A 102 13.83 12.67 -8.11
N ASN A 103 13.49 11.46 -7.61
CA ASN A 103 14.35 10.26 -7.57
C ASN A 103 13.81 9.13 -8.50
N GLY A 104 12.94 9.49 -9.45
CA GLY A 104 12.01 8.60 -10.13
C GLY A 104 12.65 7.53 -11.00
N TYR A 105 13.82 7.78 -11.58
CA TYR A 105 14.47 6.80 -12.46
C TYR A 105 14.99 5.57 -11.71
N ALA A 106 15.68 5.74 -10.58
CA ALA A 106 16.16 4.61 -9.78
C ALA A 106 14.99 3.85 -9.12
N GLY A 107 13.98 4.58 -8.63
CA GLY A 107 12.74 3.99 -8.11
C GLY A 107 11.97 3.20 -9.18
N ALA A 108 11.85 3.76 -10.39
CA ALA A 108 11.19 3.10 -11.52
C ALA A 108 11.94 1.86 -12.00
N LEU A 109 13.28 1.87 -12.01
CA LEU A 109 14.08 0.70 -12.36
C LEU A 109 13.93 -0.43 -11.32
N ASN A 110 13.98 -0.11 -10.02
CA ASN A 110 13.75 -1.11 -8.97
C ASN A 110 12.33 -1.67 -9.04
N PHE A 111 11.34 -0.80 -9.23
CA PHE A 111 9.94 -1.20 -9.32
C PHE A 111 9.66 -2.06 -10.56
N SER A 112 10.17 -1.67 -11.73
CA SER A 112 10.04 -2.45 -12.96
C SER A 112 10.73 -3.81 -12.86
N ALA A 113 11.89 -3.90 -12.21
CA ALA A 113 12.56 -5.18 -11.95
C ALA A 113 11.69 -6.10 -11.07
N VAL A 114 11.07 -5.58 -10.01
CA VAL A 114 10.14 -6.33 -9.15
C VAL A 114 8.90 -6.76 -9.96
N LEU A 115 8.35 -5.88 -10.80
CA LEU A 115 7.20 -6.20 -11.66
C LEU A 115 7.53 -7.33 -12.63
N ILE A 116 8.67 -7.23 -13.35
CA ILE A 116 9.13 -8.28 -14.28
C ILE A 116 9.36 -9.60 -13.56
N ALA A 117 10.04 -9.58 -12.40
CA ALA A 117 10.27 -10.79 -11.61
C ALA A 117 8.94 -11.44 -11.18
N THR A 118 7.97 -10.62 -10.74
CA THR A 118 6.63 -11.09 -10.35
C THR A 118 5.89 -11.72 -11.52
N LEU A 119 5.96 -11.11 -12.71
CA LEU A 119 5.33 -11.65 -13.92
C LEU A 119 5.97 -12.97 -14.37
N LEU A 120 7.30 -13.09 -14.27
CA LEU A 120 8.02 -14.31 -14.63
C LEU A 120 7.66 -15.45 -13.69
N ILE A 121 7.65 -15.20 -12.37
CA ILE A 121 7.24 -16.19 -11.37
C ILE A 121 5.79 -16.59 -11.62
N SER A 122 4.89 -15.62 -11.80
CA SER A 122 3.46 -15.87 -12.02
C SER A 122 3.20 -16.66 -13.31
N SER A 123 3.93 -16.37 -14.39
CA SER A 123 3.87 -17.12 -15.65
C SER A 123 4.35 -18.56 -15.48
N GLY A 124 5.49 -18.76 -14.79
CA GLY A 124 6.01 -20.10 -14.51
C GLY A 124 5.06 -20.96 -13.68
N VAL A 125 4.44 -20.37 -12.65
CA VAL A 125 3.41 -21.03 -11.84
C VAL A 125 2.17 -21.36 -12.68
N THR A 126 1.73 -20.45 -13.54
CA THR A 126 0.58 -20.64 -14.43
C THR A 126 0.83 -21.79 -15.42
N ILE A 127 2.02 -21.84 -16.03
CA ILE A 127 2.44 -22.93 -16.92
C ILE A 127 2.48 -24.26 -16.16
N SER A 128 3.01 -24.26 -14.92
CA SER A 128 3.04 -25.46 -14.07
C SER A 128 1.63 -25.98 -13.72
N ASN A 129 0.66 -25.09 -13.48
CA ASN A 129 -0.73 -25.49 -13.26
C ASN A 129 -1.38 -26.01 -14.55
N TRP A 130 -1.06 -25.40 -15.70
CA TRP A 130 -1.55 -25.87 -16.99
C TRP A 130 -1.03 -27.27 -17.34
N SER A 131 0.28 -27.53 -17.15
CA SER A 131 0.84 -28.86 -17.39
C SER A 131 0.20 -29.91 -16.49
N TRP A 132 -0.01 -29.59 -15.21
CA TRP A 132 -0.68 -30.48 -14.27
C TRP A 132 -2.14 -30.76 -14.66
N PHE A 133 -2.86 -29.74 -15.12
CA PHE A 133 -4.22 -29.92 -15.64
C PHE A 133 -4.25 -30.89 -16.83
N LEU A 134 -3.30 -30.78 -17.77
CA LEU A 134 -3.21 -31.69 -18.92
C LEU A 134 -2.91 -33.13 -18.48
N GLU A 135 -2.02 -33.34 -17.52
CA GLU A 135 -1.72 -34.67 -16.96
C GLU A 135 -2.96 -35.30 -16.29
N LEU A 136 -3.70 -34.51 -15.49
CA LEU A 136 -4.94 -34.97 -14.87
C LEU A 136 -6.01 -35.32 -15.91
N LYS A 137 -6.14 -34.50 -16.96
CA LYS A 137 -7.07 -34.74 -18.06
C LYS A 137 -6.73 -36.03 -18.80
N GLN A 138 -5.45 -36.23 -19.15
CA GLN A 138 -4.99 -37.45 -19.81
C GLN A 138 -5.22 -38.71 -18.96
N ALA A 139 -5.00 -38.63 -17.65
CA ALA A 139 -5.26 -39.74 -16.75
C ALA A 139 -6.75 -40.13 -16.70
N GLU A 140 -7.64 -39.13 -16.70
CA GLU A 140 -9.10 -39.37 -16.76
C GLU A 140 -9.55 -39.94 -18.11
N ASP A 141 -8.99 -39.43 -19.22
CA ASP A 141 -9.25 -39.96 -20.57
C ASP A 141 -8.81 -41.43 -20.70
N LEU A 142 -7.80 -41.86 -19.93
CA LEU A 142 -7.34 -43.25 -19.80
C LEU A 142 -8.16 -44.09 -18.79
N GLY A 143 -9.19 -43.52 -18.16
CA GLY A 143 -10.03 -44.20 -17.16
C GLY A 143 -9.33 -44.43 -15.81
N LEU A 144 -8.21 -43.75 -15.54
CA LEU A 144 -7.54 -43.84 -14.25
C LEU A 144 -8.32 -43.04 -13.20
N THR A 145 -8.52 -43.64 -12.03
CA THR A 145 -9.21 -42.97 -10.92
C THR A 145 -8.21 -42.43 -9.90
N PRO A 146 -8.38 -41.19 -9.42
CA PRO A 146 -7.48 -40.61 -8.42
C PRO A 146 -7.59 -41.39 -7.09
N PRO A 147 -6.50 -41.47 -6.32
CA PRO A 147 -6.54 -42.06 -4.99
C PRO A 147 -7.55 -41.29 -4.13
N ARG A 148 -8.63 -41.98 -3.73
CA ARG A 148 -9.82 -41.39 -3.11
C ARG A 148 -9.48 -40.80 -1.74
N ARG A 149 -9.11 -39.52 -1.69
CA ARG A 149 -9.00 -38.75 -0.43
C ARG A 149 -10.22 -37.83 -0.32
N VAL A 150 -11.34 -38.39 0.13
CA VAL A 150 -12.60 -37.64 0.28
C VAL A 150 -12.58 -36.90 1.61
N GLY A 151 -12.65 -35.57 1.57
CA GLY A 151 -12.85 -34.74 2.75
C GLY A 151 -11.62 -33.99 3.23
N ILE A 152 -11.89 -32.80 3.79
CA ILE A 152 -10.94 -32.00 4.56
C ILE A 152 -10.82 -32.67 5.92
N SER A 153 -9.61 -33.11 6.28
CA SER A 153 -9.39 -33.70 7.59
C SER A 153 -9.43 -32.59 8.66
N LEU A 154 -9.75 -32.92 9.92
CA LEU A 154 -9.63 -31.95 11.02
C LEU A 154 -8.21 -31.37 11.11
N LYS A 155 -7.19 -32.19 10.83
CA LYS A 155 -5.79 -31.76 10.75
C LYS A 155 -5.58 -30.72 9.66
N ASP A 156 -6.18 -30.91 8.48
CA ASP A 156 -6.10 -29.96 7.37
C ASP A 156 -6.74 -28.62 7.78
N LEU A 157 -7.92 -28.67 8.42
CA LEU A 157 -8.62 -27.48 8.92
C LEU A 157 -7.77 -26.73 9.96
N MET A 158 -7.20 -27.43 10.94
CA MET A 158 -6.35 -26.83 11.97
C MET A 158 -5.09 -26.20 11.37
N LEU A 159 -4.46 -26.85 10.38
CA LEU A 159 -3.32 -26.29 9.65
C LEU A 159 -3.70 -25.02 8.87
N SER A 160 -4.88 -25.01 8.23
CA SER A 160 -5.39 -23.81 7.55
C SER A 160 -5.64 -22.66 8.51
N VAL A 161 -6.29 -22.92 9.65
CA VAL A 161 -6.54 -21.90 10.68
C VAL A 161 -5.23 -21.34 11.24
N LEU A 162 -4.25 -22.22 11.53
CA LEU A 162 -2.94 -21.81 11.98
C LEU A 162 -2.22 -20.94 10.94
N ALA A 163 -2.24 -21.35 9.66
CA ALA A 163 -1.62 -20.60 8.57
C ALA A 163 -2.25 -19.21 8.43
N VAL A 164 -3.58 -19.12 8.41
CA VAL A 164 -4.30 -17.84 8.37
C VAL A 164 -3.95 -16.98 9.59
N SER A 165 -3.92 -17.56 10.78
CA SER A 165 -3.62 -16.83 12.03
C SER A 165 -2.20 -16.27 12.05
N VAL A 166 -1.21 -17.05 11.60
CA VAL A 166 0.19 -16.61 11.50
C VAL A 166 0.32 -15.47 10.50
N VAL A 167 -0.27 -15.62 9.31
CA VAL A 167 -0.20 -14.61 8.25
C VAL A 167 -0.90 -13.32 8.71
N VAL A 168 -2.12 -13.41 9.24
CA VAL A 168 -2.85 -12.25 9.79
C VAL A 168 -2.08 -11.60 10.93
N GLY A 169 -1.46 -12.37 11.83
CA GLY A 169 -0.65 -11.85 12.93
C GLY A 169 0.57 -11.07 12.43
N VAL A 170 1.33 -11.63 11.47
CA VAL A 170 2.50 -10.99 10.86
C VAL A 170 2.10 -9.70 10.12
N PHE A 171 1.06 -9.75 9.29
CA PHE A 171 0.60 -8.58 8.56
C PHE A 171 -0.03 -7.52 9.47
N SER A 172 -0.75 -7.92 10.52
CA SER A 172 -1.26 -6.99 11.53
C SER A 172 -0.14 -6.30 12.29
N PHE A 173 0.95 -7.01 12.58
CA PHE A 173 2.16 -6.43 13.16
C PHE A 173 2.74 -5.36 12.23
N PHE A 174 3.00 -5.69 10.96
CA PHE A 174 3.51 -4.71 9.99
C PHE A 174 2.55 -3.54 9.75
N TYR A 175 1.24 -3.78 9.73
CA TYR A 175 0.24 -2.72 9.58
C TYR A 175 0.15 -1.81 10.81
N ARG A 176 0.37 -2.36 12.01
CA ARG A 176 0.48 -1.54 13.22
C ARG A 176 1.80 -0.78 13.30
N GLU A 177 2.85 -1.28 12.64
CA GLU A 177 4.15 -0.62 12.49
C GLU A 177 4.25 0.30 11.26
N THR A 178 3.16 0.49 10.50
CA THR A 178 3.05 1.56 9.48
C THR A 178 3.50 2.88 10.09
N PRO A 179 4.36 3.65 9.41
CA PRO A 179 5.42 4.41 10.06
C PRO A 179 4.86 5.25 11.21
N THR A 180 5.36 4.94 12.41
CA THR A 180 5.20 5.80 13.59
C THR A 180 5.33 7.24 13.13
N PRO A 181 4.37 8.12 13.45
CA PRO A 181 4.38 9.49 12.98
C PRO A 181 5.79 10.07 13.12
N ASN A 182 6.33 10.66 12.06
CA ASN A 182 7.64 11.29 12.17
C ASN A 182 7.37 12.64 12.83
N PHE A 183 7.72 12.76 14.10
CA PHE A 183 7.59 13.99 14.87
C PHE A 183 8.93 14.35 15.46
N GLY A 184 9.17 15.64 15.63
CA GLY A 184 10.46 16.08 16.14
C GLY A 184 10.57 17.57 16.30
N ARG A 185 11.67 17.95 16.96
CA ARG A 185 12.15 19.32 17.04
C ARG A 185 13.56 19.35 16.49
N VAL A 186 13.76 20.09 15.41
CA VAL A 186 15.07 20.22 14.76
C VAL A 186 15.44 21.69 14.60
N ASN A 187 16.74 21.98 14.70
CA ASN A 187 17.20 23.37 14.67
C ASN A 187 17.48 23.86 13.25
N ASN A 188 17.67 22.97 12.28
CA ASN A 188 18.01 23.30 10.90
C ASN A 188 17.06 22.62 9.91
N ALA A 189 16.82 23.30 8.79
CA ALA A 189 15.97 22.78 7.71
C ALA A 189 16.48 21.46 7.10
N ALA A 190 17.80 21.25 7.10
CA ALA A 190 18.42 20.04 6.54
C ALA A 190 18.06 18.76 7.31
N ASP A 191 17.70 18.88 8.59
CA ASP A 191 17.37 17.75 9.46
C ASP A 191 15.87 17.39 9.40
N ALA A 192 15.04 18.19 8.72
CA ALA A 192 13.61 17.97 8.64
C ALA A 192 13.25 17.04 7.46
N PRO A 193 12.27 16.13 7.61
CA PRO A 193 11.86 15.20 6.55
C PRO A 193 10.95 15.85 5.48
N MET A 194 10.98 17.18 5.34
CA MET A 194 10.13 17.96 4.43
C MET A 194 10.85 19.21 3.93
N SER A 195 10.40 19.76 2.80
CA SER A 195 10.93 21.02 2.27
C SER A 195 10.45 22.20 3.12
N LEU A 196 11.39 23.03 3.55
CA LEU A 196 11.14 24.21 4.39
C LEU A 196 11.79 25.45 3.77
N PRO A 197 11.37 26.66 4.18
CA PRO A 197 12.04 27.90 3.76
C PRO A 197 13.55 27.87 4.02
N ALA A 198 14.30 28.53 3.13
CA ALA A 198 15.74 28.60 3.27
C ALA A 198 16.13 29.28 4.59
N GLY A 199 17.06 28.67 5.32
CA GLY A 199 17.52 29.19 6.62
C GLY A 199 16.53 29.00 7.78
N SER A 200 15.50 28.15 7.62
CA SER A 200 14.55 27.89 8.70
C SER A 200 15.19 27.34 9.96
N ARG A 201 14.68 27.81 11.11
CA ARG A 201 15.13 27.44 12.47
C ARG A 201 13.95 27.08 13.37
N GLN A 202 14.24 26.47 14.53
CA GLN A 202 13.24 26.12 15.55
C GLN A 202 12.05 25.35 14.94
N ILE A 203 12.35 24.31 14.19
CA ILE A 203 11.37 23.55 13.44
C ILE A 203 10.72 22.55 14.39
N VAL A 204 9.40 22.59 14.47
CA VAL A 204 8.57 21.62 15.18
C VAL A 204 7.65 21.00 14.15
N TYR A 205 7.63 19.69 14.04
CA TYR A 205 6.80 19.02 13.05
C TYR A 205 6.18 17.74 13.59
N TRP A 206 5.05 17.38 12.99
CA TRP A 206 4.36 16.13 13.15
C TRP A 206 3.86 15.67 11.80
N LYS A 207 4.21 14.45 11.40
CA LYS A 207 3.82 13.86 10.12
C LYS A 207 3.20 12.50 10.36
N GLY A 208 1.88 12.45 10.37
CA GLY A 208 1.08 11.22 10.36
C GLY A 208 0.74 10.77 8.94
N ALA A 209 -0.06 9.70 8.84
CA ALA A 209 -0.49 9.15 7.56
C ALA A 209 -1.32 10.15 6.74
N ASN A 210 -2.25 10.85 7.41
CA ASN A 210 -3.29 11.67 6.78
C ASN A 210 -3.11 13.17 7.06
N GLU A 211 -2.07 13.54 7.79
CA GLU A 211 -1.86 14.92 8.20
C GLU A 211 -0.38 15.21 8.42
N THR A 212 0.06 16.35 7.91
CA THR A 212 1.38 16.92 8.15
C THR A 212 1.21 18.31 8.71
N VAL A 213 1.76 18.55 9.89
CA VAL A 213 1.77 19.86 10.54
C VAL A 213 3.21 20.23 10.83
N PHE A 214 3.60 21.45 10.50
CA PHE A 214 4.88 21.98 10.96
C PHE A 214 4.83 23.46 11.26
N GLN A 215 5.78 23.88 12.07
CA GLN A 215 6.04 25.25 12.43
C GLN A 215 7.54 25.50 12.36
N CYS A 216 7.96 26.61 11.79
CA CYS A 216 9.38 27.01 11.76
C CYS A 216 9.52 28.53 11.73
N GLN A 217 10.66 29.03 12.21
CA GLN A 217 11.04 30.43 12.00
C GLN A 217 11.68 30.59 10.61
N ALA A 218 11.29 31.63 9.87
CA ALA A 218 11.87 31.98 8.58
C ALA A 218 11.72 33.49 8.36
N ASN A 219 12.60 34.10 7.55
CA ASN A 219 12.36 35.47 7.11
C ASN A 219 11.27 35.50 6.03
N GLU A 220 10.66 36.66 5.83
CA GLU A 220 9.54 36.81 4.90
C GLU A 220 9.94 36.49 3.46
N GLN A 221 11.13 36.92 3.05
CA GLN A 221 11.63 36.69 1.70
C GLN A 221 11.80 35.20 1.38
N ALA A 222 12.43 34.43 2.27
CA ALA A 222 12.61 32.99 2.12
C ALA A 222 11.28 32.24 2.18
N PHE A 223 10.31 32.74 2.96
CA PHE A 223 8.95 32.21 2.94
C PHE A 223 8.29 32.40 1.57
N LEU A 224 8.37 33.60 0.97
CA LEU A 224 7.80 33.88 -0.34
C LEU A 224 8.49 33.07 -1.44
N GLU A 225 9.82 33.01 -1.45
CA GLU A 225 10.59 32.19 -2.40
C GLU A 225 10.26 30.70 -2.28
N TRP A 226 10.11 30.21 -1.05
CA TRP A 226 9.69 28.84 -0.80
C TRP A 226 8.26 28.58 -1.30
N PHE A 227 7.33 29.51 -1.06
CA PHE A 227 5.96 29.48 -1.60
C PHE A 227 5.93 29.42 -3.12
N ASP A 228 6.68 30.32 -3.78
CA ASP A 228 6.78 30.44 -5.24
C ASP A 228 7.47 29.21 -5.88
N ALA A 229 8.41 28.57 -5.17
CA ALA A 229 8.97 27.27 -5.58
C ALA A 229 7.95 26.12 -5.55
N GLY A 230 6.75 26.39 -5.03
CA GLY A 230 5.56 25.56 -5.09
C GLY A 230 5.40 24.69 -3.86
N VAL A 231 4.86 25.28 -2.80
CA VAL A 231 4.59 24.55 -1.56
C VAL A 231 3.34 23.69 -1.70
N GLY A 232 3.43 22.44 -1.26
CA GLY A 232 2.28 21.55 -1.18
C GLY A 232 2.19 20.56 -2.32
N SER A 233 1.00 19.97 -2.46
CA SER A 233 0.72 18.97 -3.46
C SER A 233 0.62 19.59 -4.87
N PHE A 234 0.77 18.78 -5.92
CA PHE A 234 0.70 19.24 -7.31
C PHE A 234 -0.60 20.01 -7.60
N GLU A 235 -1.69 19.62 -6.94
CA GLU A 235 -3.02 20.20 -7.06
C GLU A 235 -3.10 21.62 -6.48
N ALA A 236 -2.42 21.90 -5.36
CA ALA A 236 -2.37 23.24 -4.78
C ALA A 236 -1.66 24.25 -5.71
N ARG A 237 -0.63 23.79 -6.44
CA ARG A 237 0.04 24.60 -7.47
C ARG A 237 -0.88 24.87 -8.66
N SER A 238 -1.69 23.88 -9.07
CA SER A 238 -2.61 24.02 -10.20
C SER A 238 -3.79 24.97 -9.93
N ALA A 239 -4.11 25.22 -8.66
CA ALA A 239 -5.22 26.09 -8.28
C ALA A 239 -4.91 27.59 -8.40
N GLU A 240 -3.62 27.96 -8.58
CA GLU A 240 -3.15 29.34 -8.77
C GLU A 240 -3.72 30.36 -7.76
N LEU A 241 -4.03 29.92 -6.53
CA LEU A 241 -4.57 30.80 -5.51
C LEU A 241 -3.47 31.71 -4.95
N PRO A 242 -3.65 33.04 -4.92
CA PRO A 242 -2.64 33.95 -4.39
C PRO A 242 -2.59 33.91 -2.85
N LEU A 243 -1.44 34.26 -2.29
CA LEU A 243 -1.31 34.58 -0.86
C LEU A 243 -2.21 35.78 -0.52
N GLN A 244 -2.98 35.66 0.56
CA GLN A 244 -3.82 36.72 1.07
C GLN A 244 -3.13 37.42 2.25
N PRO A 245 -3.04 38.77 2.27
CA PRO A 245 -2.50 39.47 3.41
C PRO A 245 -3.44 39.34 4.62
N ILE A 246 -2.86 39.16 5.81
CA ILE A 246 -3.61 39.20 7.07
C ILE A 246 -3.89 40.67 7.40
N THR A 247 -5.14 41.11 7.18
CA THR A 247 -5.60 42.47 7.46
C THR A 247 -6.40 42.59 8.76
N SER A 248 -6.86 41.46 9.31
CA SER A 248 -7.62 41.39 10.56
C SER A 248 -7.11 40.27 11.46
N ARG A 249 -7.45 40.34 12.75
CA ARG A 249 -6.99 39.38 13.77
C ARG A 249 -7.40 37.96 13.36
N THR A 250 -6.40 37.14 13.04
CA THR A 250 -6.58 35.75 12.59
C THR A 250 -6.09 34.80 13.66
N SER A 251 -6.90 33.80 14.01
CA SER A 251 -6.51 32.73 14.94
C SER A 251 -5.66 31.69 14.21
N LEU A 252 -4.48 31.43 14.74
CA LEU A 252 -3.51 30.45 14.29
C LEU A 252 -3.39 29.34 15.34
N GLU A 253 -3.02 28.15 14.89
CA GLU A 253 -2.74 27.00 15.74
C GLU A 253 -1.22 26.84 15.86
N ARG A 254 -0.69 27.05 17.06
CA ARG A 254 0.74 26.92 17.36
C ARG A 254 1.00 25.57 17.99
N LEU A 255 1.92 24.79 17.42
CA LEU A 255 2.34 23.51 17.99
C LEU A 255 3.11 23.74 19.30
N THR A 256 2.58 23.24 20.42
CA THR A 256 3.22 23.35 21.74
C THR A 256 3.91 22.05 22.13
N HIS A 257 3.25 20.93 21.90
CA HIS A 257 3.78 19.60 22.19
C HIS A 257 3.53 18.67 21.02
N VAL A 258 4.50 17.79 20.76
CA VAL A 258 4.43 16.76 19.73
C VAL A 258 4.77 15.44 20.39
N PHE A 259 3.86 14.48 20.24
CA PHE A 259 3.96 13.12 20.74
C PHE A 259 3.88 12.14 19.57
N GLU A 260 4.16 10.87 19.84
CA GLU A 260 4.12 9.82 18.83
C GLU A 260 2.74 9.67 18.18
N LYS A 261 1.66 9.84 18.94
CA LYS A 261 0.29 9.60 18.44
C LYS A 261 -0.56 10.85 18.35
N ASP A 262 -0.06 11.99 18.84
CA ASP A 262 -0.86 13.20 18.97
C ASP A 262 0.04 14.44 19.04
N TYR A 263 -0.55 15.62 18.88
CA TYR A 263 0.10 16.89 19.10
C TYR A 263 -0.88 17.88 19.72
N LEU A 264 -0.36 18.74 20.59
CA LEU A 264 -1.14 19.80 21.22
C LEU A 264 -0.88 21.12 20.51
N TYR A 265 -1.95 21.89 20.36
CA TYR A 265 -1.91 23.23 19.82
C TYR A 265 -2.46 24.24 20.81
N GLU A 266 -1.87 25.43 20.81
CA GLU A 266 -2.43 26.61 21.45
C GLU A 266 -2.93 27.56 20.38
N ARG A 267 -4.05 28.22 20.66
CA ARG A 267 -4.53 29.29 19.79
C ARG A 267 -3.73 30.55 20.06
N TYR A 268 -3.14 31.07 19.00
CA TYR A 268 -2.42 32.32 18.98
C TYR A 268 -3.07 33.24 17.95
N SER A 269 -3.07 34.56 18.16
CA SER A 269 -3.64 35.48 17.19
C SER A 269 -2.58 36.31 16.51
N SER A 270 -2.54 36.29 15.17
CA SER A 270 -1.72 37.21 14.38
C SER A 270 -2.58 38.33 13.81
N THR A 271 -1.97 39.51 13.67
CA THR A 271 -2.59 40.70 13.08
C THR A 271 -1.91 41.13 11.77
N ALA A 272 -0.81 40.47 11.37
CA ALA A 272 -0.04 40.85 10.20
C ALA A 272 0.75 39.67 9.61
N GLY A 273 0.79 39.58 8.29
CA GLY A 273 1.52 38.53 7.59
C GLY A 273 0.76 38.02 6.36
N TRP A 274 0.96 36.75 6.03
CA TRP A 274 0.39 36.10 4.85
C TRP A 274 -0.40 34.85 5.23
N ASN A 275 -1.49 34.62 4.54
CA ASN A 275 -2.31 33.44 4.70
C ASN A 275 -2.63 32.84 3.33
N TYR A 276 -2.46 31.54 3.22
CA TYR A 276 -2.86 30.75 2.07
C TYR A 276 -3.73 29.61 2.57
N ARG A 277 -4.88 29.44 1.92
CA ARG A 277 -5.80 28.34 2.21
C ARG A 277 -6.29 27.76 0.91
N TRP A 278 -6.00 26.49 0.72
CA TRP A 278 -6.50 25.67 -0.36
C TRP A 278 -7.24 24.47 0.21
N ARG A 279 -8.35 24.09 -0.43
CA ARG A 279 -9.15 22.94 -0.04
C ARG A 279 -9.81 22.34 -1.27
N MET A 280 -9.71 21.02 -1.41
CA MET A 280 -10.37 20.25 -2.46
C MET A 280 -10.78 18.91 -1.87
N GLU A 281 -12.09 18.61 -1.89
CA GLU A 281 -12.70 17.34 -1.44
C GLU A 281 -12.17 16.80 -0.09
N ASP A 282 -11.19 15.91 -0.15
CA ASP A 282 -10.52 15.16 0.92
C ASP A 282 -9.23 15.85 1.43
N ARG A 283 -8.70 16.82 0.69
CA ARG A 283 -7.42 17.47 0.96
C ARG A 283 -7.57 18.94 1.34
N SER A 284 -6.70 19.39 2.23
CA SER A 284 -6.56 20.81 2.54
C SER A 284 -5.10 21.16 2.81
N LEU A 285 -4.75 22.40 2.48
CA LEU A 285 -3.46 22.99 2.76
C LEU A 285 -3.70 24.40 3.29
N THR A 286 -3.26 24.64 4.53
CA THR A 286 -3.25 25.97 5.13
C THR A 286 -1.81 26.33 5.46
N ILE A 287 -1.36 27.46 4.95
CA ILE A 287 -0.04 28.01 5.23
C ILE A 287 -0.25 29.42 5.76
N THR A 288 0.39 29.75 6.87
CA THR A 288 0.33 31.09 7.43
C THR A 288 1.73 31.54 7.84
N TYR A 289 2.12 32.73 7.41
CA TYR A 289 3.32 33.41 7.88
C TYR A 289 2.90 34.57 8.78
N ASP A 290 3.33 34.56 10.05
CA ASP A 290 3.14 35.68 10.97
C ASP A 290 4.36 36.61 10.93
N ARG A 291 4.16 37.83 10.43
CA ARG A 291 5.25 38.82 10.28
C ARG A 291 5.81 39.27 11.62
N THR A 292 4.99 39.23 12.69
CA THR A 292 5.38 39.69 14.03
C THR A 292 6.39 38.75 14.68
N THR A 293 6.16 37.43 14.55
CA THR A 293 6.99 36.40 15.16
C THR A 293 7.97 35.75 14.18
N GLN A 294 7.87 36.08 12.88
CA GLN A 294 8.62 35.46 11.80
C GLN A 294 8.42 33.94 11.76
N GLN A 295 7.22 33.49 12.10
CA GLN A 295 6.87 32.06 12.15
C GLN A 295 6.00 31.68 10.96
N VAL A 296 6.37 30.58 10.32
CA VAL A 296 5.59 29.86 9.33
C VAL A 296 4.85 28.73 10.04
N PHE A 297 3.56 28.63 9.80
CA PHE A 297 2.67 27.55 10.21
C PHE A 297 2.16 26.88 8.95
N CYS A 298 2.26 25.56 8.89
CA CYS A 298 1.75 24.79 7.77
C CYS A 298 0.97 23.59 8.30
N ARG A 299 -0.22 23.39 7.74
CA ARG A 299 -1.09 22.25 8.01
C ARG A 299 -1.60 21.70 6.69
N SER A 300 -1.25 20.46 6.40
CA SER A 300 -1.76 19.72 5.27
C SER A 300 -2.51 18.51 5.77
N THR A 301 -3.72 18.31 5.27
CA THR A 301 -4.55 17.14 5.59
C THR A 301 -4.94 16.43 4.30
N SER A 302 -4.96 15.11 4.30
CA SER A 302 -5.53 14.23 3.28
C SER A 302 -6.40 13.21 3.99
N ARG A 303 -7.71 13.22 3.74
CA ARG A 303 -8.64 12.24 4.32
C ARG A 303 -8.66 10.96 3.54
#